data_AF-A0A2D9H4H8-F1
#
_entry.id   AF-A0A2D9H4H8-F1
#
_cell.length_a   1.000
_cell.length_b   1.000
_cell.length_c   1.000
_cell.angle_alpha   90.00
_cell.angle_beta   90.00
_cell.angle_gamma   90.00
#
_symmetry.space_group_name_H-M   'P 1'
#
loop_
_entity.id
_entity.type
_entity.pdbx_description
1 polymer ?
#
loop_
_entity_poly.entity_id
_entity_poly.type
_entity_poly.pdbx_seq_one_letter_code
_entity_poly.pdbx_strand_id
1 'polypeptide(L)'
;MTMHWDSAKDLQLMKLILERENSLRGDSALDNLKGQLRLEPHPHRKHLNELSVKLKLGRKIEVDLYGVISRSEPSLDEIAQSTSELLDGIDDIDRISDMLVEEITELRQHLRKKLAAERRKGARIDASIGIGRVEVDYARDTGPVLALEYVREDLRVHRTEFMVQSTTEIDEAFEDIREELLWHSAQLTELESIGAVGQVHPLLVHAIRQRDLPLEATLRSIYQNDDQSQSIHLENDANIVVYWKAGALTGTFRVGDDVRFQECRIRLGAGRKSVPASATGREIAEVVNLADPLPQGVRIKAVRKGYDEGQELVVEATPIPFDAQGKLIT
;
A
#
# COMPACT_ATOMS: atom_id res chain seq x y z
N MET A 1 43.33 -10.90 14.68
CA MET A 1 42.76 -10.10 15.77
C MET A 1 41.34 -9.79 15.33
N THR A 2 40.36 -10.55 15.81
CA THR A 2 38.96 -10.38 15.44
C THR A 2 38.40 -9.21 16.26
N MET A 3 38.16 -8.08 15.59
CA MET A 3 37.44 -6.96 16.19
C MET A 3 35.96 -7.35 16.22
N HIS A 4 35.41 -7.52 17.43
CA HIS A 4 33.96 -7.50 17.61
C HIS A 4 33.52 -6.03 17.56
N TRP A 5 32.82 -5.68 16.49
CA TRP A 5 32.28 -4.35 16.24
C TRP A 5 31.02 -4.17 17.09
N ASP A 6 31.15 -3.57 18.26
CA ASP A 6 30.00 -3.20 19.08
C ASP A 6 30.29 -1.89 19.82
N SER A 7 29.93 -0.77 19.18
CA SER A 7 29.67 0.52 19.82
C SER A 7 29.43 1.64 18.80
N ALA A 8 28.82 2.73 19.25
CA ALA A 8 28.81 4.02 18.55
C ALA A 8 30.21 4.56 18.19
N LYS A 9 31.28 4.06 18.84
CA LYS A 9 32.67 4.45 18.54
C LYS A 9 33.19 3.80 17.27
N ASP A 10 32.76 2.58 16.98
CA ASP A 10 33.18 1.85 15.77
C ASP A 10 32.46 2.41 14.54
N LEU A 11 31.20 2.83 14.69
CA LEU A 11 30.46 3.62 13.70
C LEU A 11 31.15 4.96 13.42
N GLN A 12 31.63 5.64 14.47
CA GLN A 12 32.37 6.89 14.32
C GLN A 12 33.74 6.68 13.65
N LEU A 13 34.43 5.56 13.94
CA LEU A 13 35.69 5.21 13.28
C LEU A 13 35.48 4.92 11.79
N MET A 14 34.44 4.16 11.43
CA MET A 14 34.09 3.94 10.02
C MET A 14 33.80 5.25 9.30
N LYS A 15 33.02 6.14 9.92
CA LYS A 15 32.78 7.49 9.39
C LYS A 15 34.07 8.28 9.16
N LEU A 16 35.01 8.25 10.11
CA LEU A 16 36.31 8.93 9.97
C LEU A 16 37.19 8.30 8.88
N ILE A 17 37.14 6.98 8.70
CA ILE A 17 37.82 6.29 7.60
C ILE A 17 37.22 6.75 6.26
N LEU A 18 35.89 6.81 6.16
CA LEU A 18 35.18 7.31 4.99
C LEU A 18 35.55 8.76 4.63
N GLU A 19 35.54 9.66 5.62
CA GLU A 19 35.93 11.06 5.42
C GLU A 19 37.41 11.18 5.02
N ARG A 20 38.29 10.32 5.56
CA ARG A 20 39.71 10.26 5.19
C ARG A 20 39.91 9.75 3.77
N GLU A 21 39.27 8.65 3.39
CA GLU A 21 39.38 8.08 2.03
C GLU A 21 38.85 9.05 0.97
N ASN A 22 37.73 9.75 1.24
CA ASN A 22 37.25 10.83 0.40
C ASN A 22 38.31 11.94 0.24
N SER A 23 38.92 12.37 1.35
CA SER A 23 39.98 13.39 1.34
C SER A 23 41.24 12.94 0.58
N LEU A 24 41.59 11.66 0.64
CA LEU A 24 42.75 11.08 -0.04
C LEU A 24 42.58 10.95 -1.55
N ARG A 25 41.34 10.71 -2.02
CA ARG A 25 41.01 10.73 -3.45
C ARG A 25 41.15 12.13 -4.07
N GLY A 26 41.17 13.18 -3.24
CA GLY A 26 41.27 14.56 -3.68
C GLY A 26 39.98 15.11 -4.27
N ASP A 27 38.90 14.32 -4.24
CA ASP A 27 37.59 14.68 -4.77
C ASP A 27 36.71 15.32 -3.69
N SER A 28 36.16 16.48 -4.02
CA SER A 28 35.22 17.21 -3.17
C SER A 28 33.78 16.76 -3.40
N ALA A 29 33.51 15.62 -4.03
CA ALA A 29 32.16 15.22 -4.45
C ALA A 29 31.15 15.20 -3.28
N LEU A 30 31.55 14.67 -2.13
CA LEU A 30 30.73 14.67 -0.91
C LEU A 30 30.49 16.10 -0.37
N ASP A 31 31.46 17.01 -0.50
CA ASP A 31 31.35 18.42 -0.11
C ASP A 31 30.52 19.23 -1.13
N ASN A 32 30.65 18.93 -2.43
CA ASN A 32 29.93 19.55 -3.55
C ASN A 32 28.43 19.33 -3.39
N LEU A 33 28.04 18.10 -3.04
CA LEU A 33 26.65 17.70 -2.83
C LEU A 33 26.17 17.84 -1.38
N LYS A 34 27.00 18.40 -0.49
CA LYS A 34 26.71 18.61 0.95
C LYS A 34 26.18 17.34 1.63
N GLY A 35 26.85 16.22 1.37
CA GLY A 35 26.47 14.89 1.82
C GLY A 35 26.50 14.74 3.35
N GLN A 36 25.52 14.04 3.91
CA GLN A 36 25.57 13.57 5.30
C GLN A 36 25.63 12.03 5.33
N LEU A 37 26.78 11.50 5.74
CA LEU A 37 26.97 10.06 5.96
C LEU A 37 26.26 9.58 7.25
N ARG A 38 25.63 8.41 7.16
CA ARG A 38 24.98 7.67 8.24
C ARG A 38 25.32 6.19 8.13
N LEU A 39 25.37 5.51 9.26
CA LEU A 39 25.56 4.07 9.32
C LEU A 39 24.64 3.52 10.40
N GLU A 40 23.69 2.69 10.00
CA GLU A 40 22.58 2.24 10.84
C GLU A 40 22.35 0.72 10.69
N PRO A 41 21.72 0.05 11.66
CA PRO A 41 21.24 -1.33 11.48
C PRO A 41 20.35 -1.47 10.25
N HIS A 42 20.57 -2.49 9.42
CA HIS A 42 19.67 -2.71 8.28
C HIS A 42 18.27 -3.10 8.79
N PRO A 43 17.19 -2.42 8.33
CA PRO A 43 15.85 -2.54 8.93
C PRO A 43 15.29 -3.98 8.88
N HIS A 44 15.61 -4.72 7.82
CA HIS A 44 15.08 -6.09 7.60
C HIS A 44 16.11 -7.21 7.76
N ARG A 45 17.42 -6.92 7.84
CA ARG A 45 18.49 -7.93 7.79
C ARG A 45 19.42 -7.74 8.97
N LYS A 46 19.11 -8.44 10.08
CA LYS A 46 19.76 -8.25 11.39
C LYS A 46 21.29 -8.45 11.42
N HIS A 47 21.84 -9.13 10.41
CA HIS A 47 23.28 -9.40 10.23
C HIS A 47 23.98 -8.36 9.35
N LEU A 48 23.29 -7.32 8.88
CA LEU A 48 23.84 -6.24 8.06
C LEU A 48 23.69 -4.88 8.73
N ASN A 49 24.66 -4.01 8.50
CA ASN A 49 24.54 -2.57 8.65
C ASN A 49 24.30 -1.95 7.26
N GLU A 50 23.60 -0.83 7.23
CA GLU A 50 23.40 -0.01 6.04
C GLU A 50 24.23 1.26 6.16
N LEU A 51 25.11 1.49 5.19
CA LEU A 51 25.87 2.71 5.03
C LEU A 51 25.11 3.61 4.06
N SER A 52 24.67 4.79 4.50
CA SER A 52 23.91 5.72 3.66
C SER A 52 24.51 7.12 3.62
N VAL A 53 24.35 7.81 2.50
CA VAL A 53 24.71 9.21 2.30
C VAL A 53 23.52 9.96 1.73
N LYS A 54 23.07 10.96 2.49
CA LYS A 54 22.07 11.92 2.00
C LYS A 54 22.75 13.04 1.24
N LEU A 55 22.61 13.04 -0.08
CA LEU A 55 23.14 14.06 -0.98
C LEU A 55 22.05 15.10 -1.27
N LYS A 56 22.41 16.38 -1.30
CA LYS A 56 21.50 17.47 -1.68
C LYS A 56 21.84 17.98 -3.07
N LEU A 57 20.99 17.65 -4.04
CA LEU A 57 21.08 18.16 -5.39
C LEU A 57 20.32 19.50 -5.46
N GLY A 58 21.07 20.60 -5.58
CA GLY A 58 20.50 21.95 -5.57
C GLY A 58 19.76 22.28 -4.27
N ARG A 59 18.64 23.02 -4.37
CA ARG A 59 17.93 23.56 -3.19
C ARG A 59 16.86 22.61 -2.60
N LYS A 60 16.34 21.66 -3.38
CA LYS A 60 15.08 20.93 -3.06
C LYS A 60 15.06 19.48 -3.53
N ILE A 61 16.20 18.90 -3.91
CA ILE A 61 16.28 17.50 -4.30
C ILE A 61 17.27 16.84 -3.36
N GLU A 62 16.84 15.72 -2.76
CA GLU A 62 17.66 14.90 -1.88
C GLU A 62 17.69 13.49 -2.49
N VAL A 63 18.87 12.88 -2.47
CA VAL A 63 19.11 11.48 -2.82
C VAL A 63 19.66 10.80 -1.58
N ASP A 64 19.09 9.65 -1.23
CA ASP A 64 19.62 8.80 -0.17
C ASP A 64 20.32 7.60 -0.81
N LEU A 65 21.62 7.72 -1.01
CA LEU A 65 22.44 6.66 -1.59
C LEU A 65 22.84 5.68 -0.48
N TYR A 66 22.68 4.37 -0.68
CA TYR A 66 23.00 3.40 0.36
C TYR A 66 23.72 2.14 -0.16
N GLY A 67 24.50 1.52 0.72
CA GLY A 67 25.13 0.21 0.54
C GLY A 67 25.03 -0.61 1.83
N VAL A 68 25.41 -1.89 1.77
CA VAL A 68 25.28 -2.82 2.91
C VAL A 68 26.62 -3.42 3.33
N ILE A 69 26.83 -3.58 4.64
CA ILE A 69 28.07 -4.12 5.23
C ILE A 69 27.70 -5.22 6.23
N SER A 70 28.43 -6.33 6.22
CA SER A 70 28.24 -7.43 7.19
C SER A 70 28.55 -6.97 8.62
N ARG A 71 27.72 -7.39 9.59
CA ARG A 71 27.97 -7.19 11.04
C ARG A 71 28.89 -8.23 11.65
N SER A 72 28.95 -9.40 11.01
CA SER A 72 29.45 -10.62 11.64
C SER A 72 30.96 -10.57 11.90
N GLU A 73 31.70 -9.81 11.08
CA GLU A 73 33.14 -9.50 11.17
C GLU A 73 33.52 -8.69 9.92
N PRO A 74 33.11 -7.41 9.79
CA PRO A 74 33.53 -6.63 8.64
C PRO A 74 35.05 -6.48 8.68
N SER A 75 35.71 -6.95 7.64
CA SER A 75 37.14 -6.69 7.47
C SER A 75 37.34 -5.21 7.11
N LEU A 76 38.51 -4.65 7.43
CA LEU A 76 38.84 -3.29 6.99
C LEU A 76 38.80 -3.17 5.46
N ASP A 77 39.10 -4.26 4.75
CA ASP A 77 39.05 -4.33 3.29
C ASP A 77 37.60 -4.28 2.77
N GLU A 78 36.65 -4.98 3.41
CA GLU A 78 35.22 -4.90 3.08
C GLU A 78 34.66 -3.50 3.31
N ILE A 79 35.02 -2.86 4.43
CA ILE A 79 34.60 -1.48 4.72
C ILE A 79 35.20 -0.53 3.68
N ALA A 80 36.47 -0.69 3.33
CA ALA A 80 37.14 0.13 2.31
C ALA A 80 36.52 -0.09 0.92
N GLN A 81 36.12 -1.32 0.59
CA GLN A 81 35.42 -1.63 -0.65
C GLN A 81 34.03 -0.98 -0.71
N SER A 82 33.17 -1.20 0.29
CA SER A 82 31.84 -0.58 0.31
C SER A 82 31.91 0.95 0.35
N THR A 83 32.95 1.49 0.98
CA THR A 83 33.27 2.92 0.94
C THR A 83 33.63 3.38 -0.47
N SER A 84 34.51 2.66 -1.15
CA SER A 84 34.91 2.94 -2.53
C SER A 84 33.70 2.94 -3.45
N GLU A 85 32.87 1.89 -3.36
CA GLU A 85 31.64 1.77 -4.14
C GLU A 85 30.71 2.96 -3.86
N LEU A 86 30.52 3.34 -2.59
CA LEU A 86 29.69 4.49 -2.22
C LEU A 86 30.21 5.80 -2.80
N LEU A 87 31.53 6.03 -2.76
CA LEU A 87 32.15 7.20 -3.35
C LEU A 87 31.99 7.20 -4.89
N ASP A 88 32.19 6.05 -5.53
CA ASP A 88 31.99 5.91 -6.98
C ASP A 88 30.52 6.21 -7.35
N GLY A 89 29.57 5.77 -6.53
CA GLY A 89 28.15 6.10 -6.69
C GLY A 89 27.84 7.59 -6.45
N ILE A 90 28.52 8.23 -5.50
CA ILE A 90 28.40 9.70 -5.31
C ILE A 90 28.91 10.44 -6.54
N ASP A 91 30.06 10.03 -7.09
CA ASP A 91 30.63 10.63 -8.30
C ASP A 91 29.70 10.43 -9.51
N ASP A 92 29.08 9.27 -9.63
CA ASP A 92 28.10 9.00 -10.68
C ASP A 92 26.86 9.90 -10.54
N ILE A 93 26.36 10.13 -9.32
CA ILE A 93 25.28 11.10 -9.07
C ILE A 93 25.71 12.55 -9.36
N ASP A 94 26.93 12.95 -8.97
CA ASP A 94 27.47 14.29 -9.23
C ASP A 94 27.58 14.57 -10.74
N ARG A 95 28.02 13.58 -11.53
CA ARG A 95 28.12 13.69 -12.99
C ARG A 95 26.77 13.95 -13.67
N ILE A 96 25.68 13.41 -13.13
CA ILE A 96 24.34 13.55 -13.70
C ILE A 96 23.48 14.58 -12.94
N SER A 97 24.02 15.24 -11.92
CA SER A 97 23.22 16.04 -10.99
C SER A 97 22.51 17.21 -11.67
N ASP A 98 23.19 17.91 -12.57
CA ASP A 98 22.62 19.06 -13.27
C ASP A 98 21.45 18.65 -14.18
N MET A 99 21.62 17.54 -14.90
CA MET A 99 20.55 16.96 -15.73
C MET A 99 19.36 16.52 -14.87
N LEU A 100 19.60 15.80 -13.76
CA LEU A 100 18.54 15.37 -12.86
C LEU A 100 17.80 16.57 -12.24
N VAL A 101 18.52 17.63 -11.85
CA VAL A 101 17.92 18.84 -11.28
C VAL A 101 17.03 19.54 -12.31
N GLU A 102 17.47 19.65 -13.56
CA GLU A 102 16.70 20.24 -14.66
C GLU A 102 15.43 19.41 -14.93
N GLU A 103 15.59 18.11 -15.15
CA GLU A 103 14.50 17.17 -15.46
C GLU A 103 13.45 17.14 -14.34
N ILE A 104 13.87 16.95 -13.08
CA ILE A 104 12.95 16.95 -11.94
C ILE A 104 12.25 18.30 -11.80
N THR A 105 12.90 19.41 -12.13
CA THR A 105 12.27 20.73 -12.06
C THR A 105 11.16 20.87 -13.10
N GLU A 106 11.40 20.43 -14.33
CA GLU A 106 10.40 20.40 -15.39
C GLU A 106 9.22 19.49 -15.01
N LEU A 107 9.51 18.24 -14.62
CA LEU A 107 8.50 17.27 -14.24
C LEU A 107 7.66 17.74 -13.04
N ARG A 108 8.28 18.37 -12.03
CA ARG A 108 7.56 18.98 -10.89
C ARG A 108 6.62 20.10 -11.33
N GLN A 109 6.99 20.90 -12.32
CA GLN A 109 6.13 21.96 -12.84
C GLN A 109 4.91 21.37 -13.54
N HIS A 110 5.09 20.32 -14.34
CA HIS A 110 3.99 19.59 -14.96
C HIS A 110 3.08 18.93 -13.90
N LEU A 111 3.66 18.19 -12.96
CA LEU A 111 2.95 17.52 -11.87
C LEU A 111 2.08 18.48 -11.08
N ARG A 112 2.58 19.68 -10.73
CA ARG A 112 1.79 20.69 -10.01
C ARG A 112 0.53 21.09 -10.77
N LYS A 113 0.62 21.25 -12.09
CA LYS A 113 -0.54 21.60 -12.91
C LYS A 113 -1.55 20.45 -12.94
N LYS A 114 -1.07 19.21 -13.14
CA LYS A 114 -1.92 18.00 -13.16
C LYS A 114 -2.60 17.78 -11.82
N LEU A 115 -1.85 17.82 -10.72
CA LEU A 115 -2.34 17.68 -9.35
C LEU A 115 -3.40 18.73 -9.02
N ALA A 116 -3.16 20.00 -9.40
CA ALA A 116 -4.15 21.07 -9.21
C ALA A 116 -5.42 20.85 -10.05
N ALA A 117 -5.31 20.26 -11.24
CA ALA A 117 -6.46 19.95 -12.07
C ALA A 117 -7.31 18.82 -11.48
N GLU A 118 -6.69 17.74 -10.99
CA GLU A 118 -7.42 16.63 -10.36
C GLU A 118 -8.07 17.05 -9.02
N ARG A 119 -7.35 17.82 -8.19
CA ARG A 119 -7.91 18.35 -6.94
C ARG A 119 -9.15 19.22 -7.17
N ARG A 120 -9.19 20.01 -8.25
CA ARG A 120 -10.38 20.79 -8.63
C ARG A 120 -11.59 19.94 -9.00
N LYS A 121 -11.37 18.70 -9.45
CA LYS A 121 -12.43 17.72 -9.70
C LYS A 121 -12.88 17.00 -8.42
N GLY A 122 -12.27 17.30 -7.27
CA GLY A 122 -12.57 16.67 -5.98
C GLY A 122 -11.68 15.49 -5.64
N ALA A 123 -10.62 15.21 -6.40
CA ALA A 123 -9.70 14.13 -6.10
C ALA A 123 -8.89 14.40 -4.82
N ARG A 124 -8.87 13.43 -3.90
CA ARG A 124 -8.01 13.40 -2.70
C ARG A 124 -6.70 12.71 -3.03
N ILE A 125 -5.79 13.50 -3.58
CA ILE A 125 -4.46 13.04 -4.00
C ILE A 125 -3.41 14.06 -3.59
N ASP A 126 -2.25 13.56 -3.17
CA ASP A 126 -1.00 14.29 -3.12
C ASP A 126 0.03 13.60 -4.01
N ALA A 127 1.02 14.37 -4.47
CA ALA A 127 2.05 13.84 -5.33
C ALA A 127 3.34 14.61 -5.20
N SER A 128 4.45 13.91 -5.32
CA SER A 128 5.79 14.50 -5.34
C SER A 128 6.67 13.80 -6.36
N ILE A 129 7.64 14.53 -6.90
CA ILE A 129 8.72 13.95 -7.71
C ILE A 129 10.05 14.24 -7.02
N GLY A 130 10.86 13.21 -6.93
CA GLY A 130 12.20 13.25 -6.35
C GLY A 130 13.06 12.15 -6.97
N ILE A 131 13.99 11.63 -6.19
CA ILE A 131 14.86 10.51 -6.57
C ILE A 131 14.67 9.34 -5.59
N GLY A 132 14.50 9.67 -4.31
CA GLY A 132 14.23 8.66 -3.28
C GLY A 132 15.51 8.01 -2.77
N ARG A 133 15.41 6.71 -2.46
CA ARG A 133 16.53 5.90 -1.97
C ARG A 133 17.11 5.08 -3.12
N VAL A 134 18.43 5.11 -3.28
CA VAL A 134 19.16 4.49 -4.38
C VAL A 134 20.23 3.58 -3.80
N GLU A 135 20.25 2.32 -4.18
CA GLU A 135 21.37 1.44 -3.84
C GLU A 135 22.57 1.82 -4.71
N VAL A 136 23.77 1.78 -4.13
CA VAL A 136 25.01 2.28 -4.73
C VAL A 136 25.27 1.74 -6.14
N ASP A 137 24.96 0.47 -6.39
CA ASP A 137 25.15 -0.20 -7.68
C ASP A 137 24.24 0.36 -8.80
N TYR A 138 23.15 1.06 -8.43
CA TYR A 138 22.19 1.67 -9.35
C TYR A 138 22.35 3.20 -9.46
N ALA A 139 23.40 3.79 -8.88
CA ALA A 139 23.63 5.24 -8.93
C ALA A 139 23.62 5.79 -10.37
N ARG A 140 24.17 5.04 -11.32
CA ARG A 140 24.23 5.42 -12.75
C ARG A 140 22.88 5.43 -13.45
N ASP A 141 21.98 4.55 -13.04
CA ASP A 141 20.65 4.37 -13.63
C ASP A 141 19.57 5.12 -12.83
N THR A 142 20.01 6.02 -11.94
CA THR A 142 19.12 6.82 -11.11
C THR A 142 18.34 7.82 -11.95
N GLY A 143 17.03 7.87 -11.74
CA GLY A 143 16.14 8.78 -12.44
C GLY A 143 15.06 9.36 -11.53
N PRO A 144 14.19 10.24 -12.08
CA PRO A 144 13.08 10.80 -11.35
C PRO A 144 12.09 9.71 -10.90
N VAL A 145 11.61 9.82 -9.66
CA VAL A 145 10.58 8.96 -9.07
C VAL A 145 9.35 9.80 -8.75
N LEU A 146 8.21 9.42 -9.33
CA LEU A 146 6.90 9.94 -9.00
C LEU A 146 6.34 9.13 -7.83
N ALA A 147 6.04 9.82 -6.72
CA ALA A 147 5.29 9.28 -5.62
C ALA A 147 3.88 9.86 -5.61
N LEU A 148 2.87 9.00 -5.70
CA LEU A 148 1.46 9.35 -5.61
C LEU A 148 0.91 8.86 -4.26
N GLU A 149 0.22 9.75 -3.55
CA GLU A 149 -0.46 9.45 -2.29
C GLU A 149 -1.95 9.69 -2.47
N TYR A 150 -2.75 8.63 -2.51
CA TYR A 150 -4.17 8.75 -2.86
C TYR A 150 -5.04 7.66 -2.23
N VAL A 151 -6.34 7.94 -2.20
CA VAL A 151 -7.35 7.07 -1.60
C VAL A 151 -7.59 5.83 -2.48
N ARG A 152 -7.52 4.62 -1.91
CA ARG A 152 -7.78 3.34 -2.61
C ARG A 152 -9.10 2.67 -2.18
N GLU A 153 -9.27 1.39 -2.53
CA GLU A 153 -10.48 0.59 -2.29
C GLU A 153 -10.89 0.46 -0.81
N ASP A 154 -9.95 0.62 0.12
CA ASP A 154 -10.20 0.62 1.56
C ASP A 154 -10.50 2.02 2.13
N LEU A 155 -10.59 3.02 1.24
CA LEU A 155 -10.74 4.43 1.53
C LEU A 155 -9.63 5.04 2.40
N ARG A 156 -8.45 4.41 2.44
CA ARG A 156 -7.25 4.95 3.08
C ARG A 156 -6.30 5.51 2.04
N VAL A 157 -5.43 6.42 2.49
CA VAL A 157 -4.37 6.98 1.65
C VAL A 157 -3.24 5.96 1.56
N HIS A 158 -2.94 5.52 0.35
CA HIS A 158 -1.78 4.67 0.04
C HIS A 158 -0.76 5.47 -0.76
N ARG A 159 0.50 5.10 -0.58
CA ARG A 159 1.62 5.65 -1.36
C ARG A 159 2.06 4.62 -2.40
N THR A 160 2.15 5.06 -3.65
CA THR A 160 2.72 4.26 -4.75
C THR A 160 3.82 5.06 -5.43
N GLU A 161 4.92 4.40 -5.77
CA GLU A 161 6.10 5.02 -6.36
C GLU A 161 6.45 4.35 -7.69
N PHE A 162 6.80 5.17 -8.68
CA PHE A 162 7.19 4.71 -10.02
C PHE A 162 8.32 5.58 -10.55
N MET A 163 9.25 4.99 -11.29
CA MET A 163 10.21 5.76 -12.07
C MET A 163 9.48 6.44 -13.23
N VAL A 164 9.84 7.69 -13.51
CA VAL A 164 9.29 8.47 -14.63
C VAL A 164 10.39 9.18 -15.40
N GLN A 165 10.31 9.15 -16.73
CA GLN A 165 11.26 9.76 -17.66
C GLN A 165 10.65 10.91 -18.47
N SER A 166 9.33 11.10 -18.37
CA SER A 166 8.64 12.11 -19.17
C SER A 166 7.35 12.61 -18.53
N THR A 167 6.85 13.74 -19.03
CA THR A 167 5.53 14.26 -18.65
C THR A 167 4.39 13.34 -19.08
N THR A 168 4.59 12.55 -20.15
CA THR A 168 3.60 11.59 -20.65
C THR A 168 3.36 10.48 -19.64
N GLU A 169 4.42 9.93 -19.05
CA GLU A 169 4.31 8.88 -18.02
C GLU A 169 3.62 9.39 -16.76
N ILE A 170 3.82 10.66 -16.39
CA ILE A 170 3.04 11.30 -15.33
C ILE A 170 1.56 11.34 -15.73
N ASP A 171 1.24 11.76 -16.95
CA ASP A 171 -0.14 11.82 -17.41
C ASP A 171 -0.81 10.45 -17.40
N GLU A 172 -0.13 9.41 -17.92
CA GLU A 172 -0.59 8.01 -17.92
C GLU A 172 -0.84 7.51 -16.49
N ALA A 173 0.10 7.71 -15.56
CA ALA A 173 -0.07 7.30 -14.17
C ALA A 173 -1.32 7.94 -13.52
N PHE A 174 -1.67 9.16 -13.90
CA PHE A 174 -2.90 9.81 -13.44
C PHE A 174 -4.14 9.31 -14.17
N GLU A 175 -4.07 9.02 -15.47
CA GLU A 175 -5.20 8.46 -16.23
C GLU A 175 -5.58 7.07 -15.69
N ASP A 176 -4.58 6.22 -15.44
CA ASP A 176 -4.77 4.84 -14.97
C ASP A 176 -5.55 4.76 -13.66
N ILE A 177 -5.38 5.74 -12.78
CA ILE A 177 -6.04 5.77 -11.47
C ILE A 177 -7.25 6.71 -11.41
N ARG A 178 -7.52 7.53 -12.43
CA ARG A 178 -8.43 8.68 -12.32
C ARG A 178 -9.84 8.29 -11.90
N GLU A 179 -10.42 7.29 -12.57
CA GLU A 179 -11.82 6.91 -12.34
C GLU A 179 -12.00 6.41 -10.91
N GLU A 180 -11.16 5.47 -10.49
CA GLU A 180 -11.16 4.93 -9.13
C GLU A 180 -10.87 6.01 -8.09
N LEU A 181 -9.89 6.89 -8.34
CA LEU A 181 -9.53 7.99 -7.46
C LEU A 181 -10.70 8.92 -7.19
N LEU A 182 -11.38 9.38 -8.24
CA LEU A 182 -12.52 10.29 -8.11
C LEU A 182 -13.68 9.61 -7.39
N TRP A 183 -13.93 8.35 -7.73
CA TRP A 183 -14.98 7.55 -7.12
C TRP A 183 -14.73 7.33 -5.62
N HIS A 184 -13.53 6.87 -5.22
CA HIS A 184 -13.15 6.70 -3.81
C HIS A 184 -13.12 8.04 -3.06
N SER A 185 -12.66 9.12 -3.69
CA SER A 185 -12.63 10.46 -3.05
C SER A 185 -14.03 10.98 -2.74
N ALA A 186 -14.98 10.77 -3.65
CA ALA A 186 -16.39 11.12 -3.44
C ALA A 186 -17.00 10.27 -2.32
N GLN A 187 -16.82 8.96 -2.36
CA GLN A 187 -17.33 8.04 -1.34
C GLN A 187 -16.78 8.36 0.05
N LEU A 188 -15.47 8.61 0.18
CA LEU A 188 -14.87 9.02 1.45
C LEU A 188 -15.46 10.34 1.97
N THR A 189 -15.70 11.31 1.08
CA THR A 189 -16.33 12.58 1.45
C THR A 189 -17.77 12.39 1.95
N GLU A 190 -18.55 11.52 1.30
CA GLU A 190 -19.90 11.17 1.74
C GLU A 190 -19.88 10.50 3.13
N LEU A 191 -18.97 9.55 3.36
CA LEU A 191 -18.85 8.85 4.64
C LEU A 191 -18.41 9.78 5.77
N GLU A 192 -17.42 10.63 5.53
CA GLU A 192 -16.96 11.60 6.53
C GLU A 192 -18.09 12.57 6.94
N SER A 193 -19.00 12.92 6.02
CA SER A 193 -20.13 13.81 6.30
C SER A 193 -21.10 13.25 7.35
N ILE A 194 -21.12 11.92 7.52
CA ILE A 194 -21.93 11.20 8.52
C ILE A 194 -21.07 10.62 9.66
N GLY A 195 -19.78 10.95 9.71
CA GLY A 195 -18.84 10.43 10.73
C GLY A 195 -18.43 8.97 10.53
N ALA A 196 -18.64 8.41 9.34
CA ALA A 196 -18.21 7.06 8.99
C ALA A 196 -16.77 7.06 8.43
N VAL A 197 -16.05 5.96 8.66
CA VAL A 197 -14.71 5.72 8.08
C VAL A 197 -14.70 4.61 7.03
N GLY A 198 -15.80 3.89 6.90
CA GLY A 198 -15.96 2.79 5.96
C GLY A 198 -17.39 2.26 5.98
N GLN A 199 -17.64 1.25 5.15
CA GLN A 199 -18.93 0.55 5.12
C GLN A 199 -18.72 -0.95 5.25
N VAL A 200 -19.75 -1.69 5.64
CA VAL A 200 -19.70 -3.15 5.75
C VAL A 200 -20.89 -3.77 5.04
N HIS A 201 -20.65 -4.85 4.30
CA HIS A 201 -21.71 -5.59 3.63
C HIS A 201 -22.64 -6.25 4.67
N PRO A 202 -23.99 -6.15 4.54
CA PRO A 202 -24.92 -6.69 5.54
C PRO A 202 -24.75 -8.19 5.84
N LEU A 203 -24.41 -8.99 4.82
CA LEU A 203 -24.11 -10.41 5.02
C LEU A 203 -22.85 -10.67 5.84
N LEU A 204 -21.85 -9.79 5.81
CA LEU A 204 -20.68 -9.92 6.65
C LEU A 204 -21.03 -9.60 8.12
N VAL A 205 -21.85 -8.56 8.35
CA VAL A 205 -22.41 -8.28 9.69
C VAL A 205 -23.16 -9.49 10.24
N HIS A 206 -24.00 -10.10 9.43
CA HIS A 206 -24.72 -11.32 9.78
C HIS A 206 -23.75 -12.46 10.10
N ALA A 207 -22.75 -12.71 9.24
CA ALA A 207 -21.79 -13.78 9.42
C ALA A 207 -20.96 -13.62 10.70
N ILE A 208 -20.52 -12.41 11.04
CA ILE A 208 -19.80 -12.11 12.29
C ILE A 208 -20.69 -12.41 13.50
N ARG A 209 -21.96 -11.96 13.48
CA ARG A 209 -22.92 -12.19 14.58
C ARG A 209 -23.26 -13.66 14.80
N GLN A 210 -23.45 -14.43 13.72
CA GLN A 210 -23.73 -15.87 13.80
C GLN A 210 -22.60 -16.68 14.46
N ARG A 211 -21.41 -16.11 14.57
CA ARG A 211 -20.22 -16.76 15.14
C ARG A 211 -19.87 -16.22 16.51
N ASP A 212 -20.81 -15.50 17.14
CA ASP A 212 -20.66 -14.87 18.45
C ASP A 212 -19.43 -13.94 18.57
N LEU A 213 -18.96 -13.41 17.44
CA LEU A 213 -17.86 -12.45 17.43
C LEU A 213 -18.37 -11.06 17.82
N PRO A 214 -17.64 -10.31 18.66
CA PRO A 214 -18.02 -8.94 19.03
C PRO A 214 -17.89 -8.02 17.81
N LEU A 215 -19.02 -7.64 17.21
CA LEU A 215 -19.06 -6.93 15.93
C LEU A 215 -18.22 -5.64 15.92
N GLU A 216 -18.42 -4.75 16.88
CA GLU A 216 -17.71 -3.46 16.93
C GLU A 216 -16.20 -3.67 17.07
N ALA A 217 -15.79 -4.54 18.00
CA ALA A 217 -14.37 -4.87 18.20
C ALA A 217 -13.76 -5.52 16.96
N THR A 218 -14.51 -6.36 16.25
CA THR A 218 -14.08 -7.02 15.00
C THR A 218 -13.88 -5.99 13.89
N LEU A 219 -14.86 -5.12 13.64
CA LEU A 219 -14.76 -4.08 12.62
C LEU A 219 -13.63 -3.08 12.93
N ARG A 220 -13.49 -2.68 14.20
CA ARG A 220 -12.39 -1.83 14.64
C ARG A 220 -11.02 -2.48 14.41
N SER A 221 -10.89 -3.77 14.74
CA SER A 221 -9.64 -4.50 14.52
C SER A 221 -9.27 -4.57 13.03
N ILE A 222 -10.25 -4.82 12.17
CA ILE A 222 -10.06 -4.85 10.71
C ILE A 222 -9.69 -3.46 10.18
N TYR A 223 -10.33 -2.41 10.70
CA TYR A 223 -10.03 -1.03 10.36
C TYR A 223 -8.64 -0.58 10.84
N GLN A 224 -8.13 -1.13 11.94
CA GLN A 224 -6.80 -0.80 12.45
C GLN A 224 -5.67 -1.56 11.75
N ASN A 225 -5.99 -2.65 11.05
CA ASN A 225 -5.03 -3.40 10.25
C ASN A 225 -5.03 -2.89 8.80
N ASP A 226 -3.85 -2.61 8.26
CA ASP A 226 -3.61 -2.11 6.89
C ASP A 226 -3.49 -3.24 5.85
N ASP A 227 -3.58 -4.51 6.27
CA ASP A 227 -3.59 -5.66 5.37
C ASP A 227 -4.82 -5.63 4.44
N GLN A 228 -4.59 -5.81 3.14
CA GLN A 228 -5.65 -5.83 2.11
C GLN A 228 -6.67 -6.95 2.30
N SER A 229 -6.27 -8.06 2.93
CA SER A 229 -7.10 -9.22 3.20
C SER A 229 -6.73 -9.83 4.54
N GLN A 230 -7.74 -10.18 5.33
CA GLN A 230 -7.57 -10.73 6.67
C GLN A 230 -8.37 -12.02 6.81
N SER A 231 -7.77 -13.03 7.43
CA SER A 231 -8.45 -14.29 7.76
C SER A 231 -8.85 -14.28 9.23
N ILE A 232 -10.15 -14.36 9.49
CA ILE A 232 -10.71 -14.55 10.83
C ILE A 232 -10.88 -16.06 11.01
N HIS A 233 -9.94 -16.66 11.74
CA HIS A 233 -9.96 -18.07 12.08
C HIS A 233 -10.89 -18.32 13.28
N LEU A 234 -11.75 -19.32 13.15
CA LEU A 234 -12.64 -19.78 14.21
C LEU A 234 -12.22 -21.19 14.65
N GLU A 235 -12.56 -21.55 15.88
CA GLU A 235 -12.21 -22.85 16.50
C GLU A 235 -12.72 -24.07 15.72
N ASN A 236 -13.73 -23.90 14.84
CA ASN A 236 -14.37 -24.97 14.06
C ASN A 236 -13.92 -25.03 12.58
N ASP A 237 -12.71 -24.58 12.24
CA ASP A 237 -12.17 -24.49 10.85
C ASP A 237 -13.00 -23.63 9.87
N ALA A 238 -14.01 -22.92 10.37
CA ALA A 238 -14.81 -21.99 9.58
C ALA A 238 -14.08 -20.66 9.44
N ASN A 239 -13.36 -20.47 8.34
CA ASN A 239 -12.66 -19.22 8.07
C ASN A 239 -13.57 -18.18 7.41
N ILE A 240 -13.49 -16.94 7.88
CA ILE A 240 -13.99 -15.78 7.14
C ILE A 240 -12.77 -15.06 6.56
N VAL A 241 -12.70 -14.95 5.24
CA VAL A 241 -11.72 -14.07 4.60
C VAL A 241 -12.41 -12.75 4.32
N VAL A 242 -11.95 -11.67 4.94
CA VAL A 242 -12.50 -10.32 4.76
C VAL A 242 -11.51 -9.45 3.98
N TYR A 243 -12.05 -8.58 3.13
CA TYR A 243 -11.25 -7.64 2.34
C TYR A 243 -12.10 -6.43 1.96
N TRP A 244 -11.44 -5.34 1.64
CA TRP A 244 -12.08 -4.12 1.17
C TRP A 244 -12.39 -4.23 -0.31
N LYS A 245 -13.58 -3.77 -0.70
CA LYS A 245 -13.94 -3.58 -2.09
C LYS A 245 -14.78 -2.34 -2.21
N ALA A 246 -14.30 -1.37 -2.99
CA ALA A 246 -15.08 -0.20 -3.31
C ALA A 246 -15.61 0.50 -2.02
N GLY A 247 -14.71 0.72 -1.06
CA GLY A 247 -14.99 1.32 0.26
C GLY A 247 -15.90 0.52 1.21
N ALA A 248 -16.31 -0.67 0.81
CA ALA A 248 -17.09 -1.58 1.64
C ALA A 248 -16.29 -2.82 2.01
N LEU A 249 -16.27 -3.14 3.30
CA LEU A 249 -15.76 -4.39 3.81
C LEU A 249 -16.71 -5.53 3.42
N THR A 250 -16.18 -6.49 2.67
CA THR A 250 -16.87 -7.70 2.22
C THR A 250 -16.01 -8.92 2.53
N GLY A 251 -16.38 -10.10 2.01
CA GLY A 251 -15.58 -11.28 2.23
C GLY A 251 -16.03 -12.53 1.50
N THR A 252 -15.32 -13.62 1.79
CA THR A 252 -15.65 -14.99 1.41
C THR A 252 -15.86 -15.82 2.66
N PHE A 253 -17.06 -16.36 2.83
CA PHE A 253 -17.43 -17.15 4.00
C PHE A 253 -18.65 -18.04 3.74
N ARG A 254 -18.80 -19.07 4.55
CA ARG A 254 -20.00 -19.90 4.60
C ARG A 254 -21.10 -19.17 5.37
N VAL A 255 -22.26 -18.99 4.75
CA VAL A 255 -23.45 -18.36 5.38
C VAL A 255 -24.33 -19.42 6.03
N GLY A 256 -24.32 -20.64 5.50
CA GLY A 256 -25.04 -21.79 6.03
C GLY A 256 -24.67 -23.05 5.27
N ASP A 257 -25.40 -24.14 5.49
CA ASP A 257 -25.12 -25.40 4.82
C ASP A 257 -25.27 -25.30 3.30
N ASP A 258 -24.21 -25.61 2.56
CA ASP A 258 -24.16 -25.47 1.10
C ASP A 258 -24.46 -24.05 0.58
N VAL A 259 -24.26 -23.02 1.42
CA VAL A 259 -24.42 -21.61 1.01
C VAL A 259 -23.15 -20.83 1.34
N ARG A 260 -22.47 -20.37 0.30
CA ARG A 260 -21.25 -19.57 0.42
C ARG A 260 -21.49 -18.19 -0.16
N PHE A 261 -21.07 -17.16 0.58
CA PHE A 261 -20.96 -15.80 0.06
C PHE A 261 -19.53 -15.57 -0.41
N GLN A 262 -19.39 -14.92 -1.55
CA GLN A 262 -18.12 -14.47 -2.13
C GLN A 262 -18.37 -13.12 -2.78
N GLU A 263 -17.91 -12.05 -2.13
CA GLU A 263 -17.94 -10.67 -2.61
C GLU A 263 -19.33 -10.04 -2.78
N CYS A 264 -20.05 -10.46 -3.82
CA CYS A 264 -21.42 -10.05 -4.19
C CYS A 264 -22.21 -11.24 -4.74
N ARG A 265 -21.73 -12.46 -4.50
CA ARG A 265 -22.27 -13.69 -5.07
C ARG A 265 -22.58 -14.67 -3.97
N ILE A 266 -23.70 -15.35 -4.11
CA ILE A 266 -24.09 -16.47 -3.27
C ILE A 266 -24.08 -17.73 -4.11
N ARG A 267 -23.21 -18.66 -3.74
CA ARG A 267 -23.16 -20.00 -4.33
C ARG A 267 -24.00 -20.94 -3.48
N LEU A 268 -25.00 -21.53 -4.11
CA LEU A 268 -25.84 -22.58 -3.58
C LEU A 268 -25.30 -23.92 -4.09
N GLY A 269 -24.95 -24.84 -3.18
CA GLY A 269 -24.49 -26.17 -3.55
C GLY A 269 -25.59 -27.01 -4.22
N ALA A 270 -25.19 -28.07 -4.92
CA ALA A 270 -26.08 -28.89 -5.75
C ALA A 270 -27.28 -29.52 -5.02
N GLY A 271 -27.20 -29.73 -3.70
CA GLY A 271 -28.30 -30.27 -2.88
C GLY A 271 -29.41 -29.27 -2.55
N ARG A 272 -29.22 -27.97 -2.86
CA ARG A 272 -30.18 -26.91 -2.58
C ARG A 272 -31.30 -26.86 -3.63
N LYS A 273 -32.48 -26.41 -3.20
CA LYS A 273 -33.59 -26.09 -4.12
C LYS A 273 -33.14 -25.00 -5.10
N SER A 274 -33.32 -25.24 -6.40
CA SER A 274 -33.00 -24.25 -7.42
C SER A 274 -33.90 -23.02 -7.30
N VAL A 275 -33.28 -21.86 -7.39
CA VAL A 275 -33.90 -20.55 -7.43
C VAL A 275 -34.23 -20.20 -8.89
N PRO A 276 -35.49 -19.90 -9.23
CA PRO A 276 -35.84 -19.55 -10.60
C PRO A 276 -35.33 -18.16 -10.98
N ALA A 277 -35.07 -17.91 -12.27
CA ALA A 277 -34.62 -16.60 -12.77
C ALA A 277 -35.62 -15.46 -12.45
N SER A 278 -36.92 -15.79 -12.29
CA SER A 278 -37.97 -14.87 -11.85
C SER A 278 -37.81 -14.36 -10.41
N ALA A 279 -36.84 -14.90 -9.64
CA ALA A 279 -36.49 -14.39 -8.32
C ALA A 279 -35.64 -13.09 -8.36
N THR A 280 -35.23 -12.64 -9.54
CA THR A 280 -34.54 -11.35 -9.70
C THR A 280 -35.38 -10.21 -9.11
N GLY A 281 -34.75 -9.31 -8.36
CA GLY A 281 -35.37 -8.20 -7.63
C GLY A 281 -35.93 -8.57 -6.25
N ARG A 282 -36.07 -9.86 -5.94
CA ARG A 282 -36.56 -10.32 -4.63
C ARG A 282 -35.47 -10.27 -3.56
N GLU A 283 -35.89 -10.16 -2.30
CA GLU A 283 -34.97 -10.29 -1.18
C GLU A 283 -34.47 -11.73 -1.05
N ILE A 284 -33.19 -11.88 -0.73
CA ILE A 284 -32.61 -13.21 -0.59
C ILE A 284 -33.19 -13.98 0.60
N ALA A 285 -33.57 -13.27 1.67
CA ALA A 285 -34.19 -13.84 2.85
C ALA A 285 -35.54 -14.54 2.55
N GLU A 286 -36.22 -14.14 1.46
CA GLU A 286 -37.47 -14.79 1.01
C GLU A 286 -37.26 -16.03 0.15
N VAL A 287 -36.06 -16.20 -0.39
CA VAL A 287 -35.77 -17.16 -1.46
C VAL A 287 -34.85 -18.27 -0.98
N VAL A 288 -33.86 -17.93 -0.15
CA VAL A 288 -32.89 -18.86 0.41
C VAL A 288 -33.24 -19.11 1.87
N ASN A 289 -33.84 -20.26 2.14
CA ASN A 289 -34.16 -20.69 3.50
C ASN A 289 -32.90 -21.21 4.20
N LEU A 290 -32.57 -20.60 5.33
CA LEU A 290 -31.50 -21.02 6.26
C LEU A 290 -32.11 -21.25 7.65
N ALA A 291 -31.37 -21.94 8.52
CA ALA A 291 -31.76 -22.10 9.92
C ALA A 291 -31.85 -20.73 10.62
N ASP A 292 -30.85 -19.89 10.41
CA ASP A 292 -30.88 -18.47 10.79
C ASP A 292 -31.30 -17.61 9.59
N PRO A 293 -32.29 -16.73 9.75
CA PRO A 293 -32.76 -15.90 8.64
C PRO A 293 -31.69 -14.88 8.20
N LEU A 294 -31.53 -14.76 6.88
CA LEU A 294 -30.65 -13.76 6.26
C LEU A 294 -31.14 -12.34 6.55
N PRO A 295 -30.24 -11.33 6.58
CA PRO A 295 -30.64 -9.95 6.75
C PRO A 295 -31.50 -9.46 5.57
N GLN A 296 -32.48 -8.59 5.88
CA GLN A 296 -33.24 -7.85 4.88
C GLN A 296 -32.37 -6.84 4.12
N GLY A 297 -32.85 -6.36 2.98
CA GLY A 297 -32.12 -5.37 2.17
C GLY A 297 -31.03 -5.93 1.27
N VAL A 298 -30.86 -7.26 1.21
CA VAL A 298 -30.01 -7.94 0.23
C VAL A 298 -30.89 -8.54 -0.88
N ARG A 299 -30.75 -8.06 -2.12
CA ARG A 299 -31.61 -8.43 -3.25
C ARG A 299 -30.87 -9.23 -4.31
N ILE A 300 -31.59 -10.10 -5.00
CA ILE A 300 -31.06 -10.90 -6.11
C ILE A 300 -31.02 -10.04 -7.36
N LYS A 301 -29.83 -9.70 -7.84
CA LYS A 301 -29.62 -8.96 -9.09
C LYS A 301 -29.67 -9.87 -10.32
N ALA A 302 -29.17 -11.09 -10.20
CA ALA A 302 -29.21 -12.08 -11.27
C ALA A 302 -29.12 -13.50 -10.72
N VAL A 303 -29.68 -14.45 -11.47
CA VAL A 303 -29.59 -15.88 -11.20
C VAL A 303 -28.82 -16.53 -12.34
N ARG A 304 -27.74 -17.25 -12.02
CA ARG A 304 -26.86 -17.93 -12.98
C ARG A 304 -26.80 -19.41 -12.64
N LYS A 305 -26.88 -20.28 -13.66
CA LYS A 305 -26.61 -21.70 -13.47
C LYS A 305 -25.10 -21.90 -13.50
N GLY A 306 -24.54 -22.50 -12.45
CA GLY A 306 -23.16 -22.95 -12.46
C GLY A 306 -23.06 -24.27 -13.22
N TYR A 307 -21.96 -24.45 -13.96
CA TYR A 307 -21.58 -25.77 -14.43
C TYR A 307 -20.93 -26.50 -13.23
N ASP A 308 -21.49 -27.65 -12.85
CA ASP A 308 -21.00 -28.62 -11.86
C ASP A 308 -20.98 -28.27 -10.36
N GLU A 309 -21.08 -27.00 -9.92
CA GLU A 309 -21.04 -26.62 -8.49
C GLU A 309 -22.39 -26.22 -7.86
N GLY A 310 -23.48 -26.23 -8.64
CA GLY A 310 -24.81 -25.78 -8.20
C GLY A 310 -25.22 -24.45 -8.87
N GLN A 311 -25.76 -23.51 -8.10
CA GLN A 311 -26.35 -22.27 -8.63
C GLN A 311 -25.70 -21.02 -8.02
N GLU A 312 -25.47 -20.00 -8.84
CA GLU A 312 -24.91 -18.71 -8.40
C GLU A 312 -26.00 -17.63 -8.44
N LEU A 313 -26.15 -16.90 -7.33
CA LEU A 313 -26.99 -15.70 -7.24
C LEU A 313 -26.07 -14.49 -7.13
N VAL A 314 -26.15 -13.57 -8.08
CA VAL A 314 -25.53 -12.24 -7.92
C VAL A 314 -26.47 -11.42 -7.06
N VAL A 315 -25.94 -10.84 -5.98
CA VAL A 315 -26.71 -10.03 -5.04
C VAL A 315 -26.24 -8.58 -5.02
N GLU A 316 -27.14 -7.70 -4.66
CA GLU A 316 -26.87 -6.30 -4.37
C GLU A 316 -27.43 -5.94 -3.00
N ALA A 317 -26.73 -5.08 -2.28
CA ALA A 317 -27.13 -4.59 -0.98
C ALA A 317 -26.54 -3.19 -0.78
N THR A 318 -27.24 -2.35 -0.02
CA THR A 318 -26.68 -1.08 0.45
C THR A 318 -25.72 -1.39 1.61
N PRO A 319 -24.42 -1.08 1.51
CA PRO A 319 -23.48 -1.27 2.60
C PRO A 319 -23.85 -0.39 3.81
N ILE A 320 -23.58 -0.88 5.02
CA ILE A 320 -23.91 -0.18 6.27
C ILE A 320 -22.67 0.61 6.71
N PRO A 321 -22.74 1.95 6.86
CA PRO A 321 -21.60 2.73 7.33
C PRO A 321 -21.20 2.39 8.77
N PHE A 322 -19.93 2.57 9.11
CA PHE A 322 -19.44 2.41 10.48
C PHE A 322 -18.35 3.44 10.83
N ASP A 323 -18.22 3.77 12.12
CA ASP A 323 -17.25 4.75 12.63
C ASP A 323 -15.89 4.12 12.98
N ALA A 324 -14.90 4.94 13.36
CA ALA A 324 -13.57 4.48 13.73
C ALA A 324 -13.53 3.52 14.94
N GLN A 325 -14.61 3.45 15.73
CA GLN A 325 -14.74 2.50 16.84
C GLN A 325 -15.41 1.18 16.42
N GLY A 326 -15.75 1.04 15.14
CA GLY A 326 -16.44 -0.13 14.59
C GLY A 326 -17.95 -0.12 14.82
N LYS A 327 -18.52 0.99 15.32
CA LYS A 327 -19.96 1.10 15.56
C LYS A 327 -20.67 1.39 14.26
N LEU A 328 -21.74 0.64 13.98
CA LEU A 328 -22.60 0.87 12.81
C LEU A 328 -23.36 2.19 12.97
N ILE A 329 -23.42 2.98 11.90
CA ILE A 329 -24.15 4.23 11.81
C ILE A 329 -25.43 3.98 11.02
N THR A 330 -26.58 4.28 11.64
CA THR A 330 -27.94 4.03 11.12
C THR A 330 -28.69 5.31 10.87
#